data_AF-A0A822ESF8-F1
#
_entry.id   AF-A0A822ESF8-F1
#
_cell.length_a   1.000
_cell.length_b   1.000
_cell.length_c   1.000
_cell.angle_alpha   90.00
_cell.angle_beta   90.00
_cell.angle_gamma   90.00
#
_symmetry.space_group_name_H-M   'P 1'
#
loop_
_entity.id
_entity.type
_entity.pdbx_description
1 polymer ?
#
loop_
_entity_poly.entity_id
_entity_poly.type
_entity_poly.pdbx_seq_one_letter_code
_entity_poly.pdbx_strand_id
1 'polypeptide(L)'
;INKLKENKKIANATHNMYAYRIWDEKRNAILADCDDDGETGASSRMLHLMDIADVKNVLVIVSRWFGGILLHNDRFKHINNACRMILINHGYINKEKIQKR
;
A
#
# COMPACT_ATOMS: atom_id res chain seq x y z
N ILE A 1 2.96 11.49 -6.32
CA ILE A 1 4.24 10.83 -5.97
C ILE A 1 5.42 11.79 -6.06
N ASN A 2 5.60 12.53 -7.16
CA ASN A 2 6.72 13.49 -7.32
C ASN A 2 6.92 14.43 -6.12
N LYS A 3 5.83 14.98 -5.56
CA LYS A 3 5.88 15.83 -4.36
C LYS A 3 6.50 15.12 -3.13
N LEU A 4 6.24 13.82 -2.95
CA LEU A 4 6.83 13.04 -1.84
C LEU A 4 8.31 12.77 -2.06
N LYS A 5 8.74 12.61 -3.32
CA LYS A 5 10.16 12.44 -3.68
C LYS A 5 11.00 13.71 -3.46
N GLU A 6 10.39 14.86 -3.16
CA GLU A 6 11.13 16.03 -2.64
C GLU A 6 11.73 15.74 -1.24
N ASN A 7 11.14 14.82 -0.46
CA ASN A 7 11.72 14.34 0.77
C ASN A 7 12.85 13.35 0.46
N LYS A 8 14.09 13.73 0.77
CA LYS A 8 15.29 12.91 0.52
C LYS A 8 15.21 11.50 1.08
N LYS A 9 14.54 11.28 2.23
CA LYS A 9 14.40 9.93 2.80
C LYS A 9 13.61 9.02 1.87
N ILE A 10 12.49 9.51 1.34
CA ILE A 10 11.60 8.80 0.40
C ILE A 10 12.27 8.67 -0.96
N ALA A 11 12.92 9.75 -1.44
CA ALA A 11 13.64 9.77 -2.71
C ALA A 11 14.72 8.68 -2.78
N ASN A 12 15.41 8.43 -1.67
CA ASN A 12 16.48 7.45 -1.55
C ASN A 12 15.99 6.04 -1.18
N ALA A 13 14.67 5.82 -1.09
CA ALA A 13 14.14 4.47 -0.92
C ALA A 13 14.43 3.63 -2.16
N THR A 14 14.72 2.34 -1.96
CA THR A 14 14.96 1.40 -3.06
C THR A 14 13.72 1.20 -3.91
N HIS A 15 12.54 1.17 -3.27
CA HIS A 15 11.24 1.06 -3.92
C HIS A 15 10.22 1.95 -3.21
N ASN A 16 9.40 2.67 -3.97
CA ASN A 16 8.27 3.47 -3.52
C ASN A 16 6.98 2.98 -4.18
N MET A 17 6.59 1.76 -3.84
CA MET A 17 5.38 1.12 -4.36
C MET A 17 4.11 1.81 -3.85
N TYR A 18 3.05 1.79 -4.66
CA TYR A 18 1.77 2.39 -4.28
C TYR A 18 0.57 1.60 -4.76
N ALA A 19 -0.55 1.79 -4.09
CA ALA A 19 -1.86 1.33 -4.52
C ALA A 19 -2.91 2.38 -4.13
N TYR A 20 -3.93 2.56 -4.98
CA TYR A 20 -5.06 3.42 -4.65
C TYR A 20 -6.39 2.82 -5.07
N ARG A 21 -7.45 3.26 -4.39
CA ARG A 21 -8.85 3.03 -4.76
C ARG A 21 -9.60 4.34 -4.61
N ILE A 22 -10.25 4.82 -5.66
CA ILE A 22 -11.03 6.06 -5.69
C ILE A 22 -12.45 5.72 -6.14
N TRP A 23 -13.45 6.18 -5.40
CA TRP A 23 -14.85 6.04 -5.78
C TRP A 23 -15.20 7.12 -6.82
N ASP A 24 -15.63 6.69 -7.99
CA ASP A 24 -16.13 7.57 -9.04
C ASP A 24 -17.67 7.53 -9.03
N GLU A 25 -18.27 8.57 -8.47
CA GLU A 25 -19.73 8.71 -8.39
C GLU A 25 -20.40 8.74 -9.77
N LYS A 26 -19.74 9.31 -10.79
CA LYS A 26 -20.31 9.44 -12.14
C LYS A 26 -20.39 8.10 -12.84
N ARG A 27 -19.40 7.24 -12.62
CA ARG A 27 -19.33 5.89 -13.21
C ARG A 27 -19.94 4.83 -12.31
N ASN A 28 -20.32 5.18 -11.08
CA ASN A 28 -20.76 4.26 -10.04
C ASN A 28 -19.78 3.07 -9.89
N ALA A 29 -18.47 3.37 -9.91
CA ALA A 29 -17.41 2.37 -9.98
C ALA A 29 -16.17 2.79 -9.19
N ILE A 30 -15.31 1.82 -8.87
CA ILE A 30 -14.00 2.06 -8.25
C ILE A 30 -12.95 2.19 -9.35
N LEU A 31 -12.25 3.32 -9.35
CA LEU A 31 -10.99 3.50 -10.09
C LEU A 31 -9.85 3.03 -9.18
N ALA A 32 -9.14 2.00 -9.60
CA ALA A 32 -8.08 1.37 -8.82
C ALA A 32 -6.87 1.08 -9.70
N ASP A 33 -5.68 1.33 -9.17
CA ASP A 33 -4.42 1.03 -9.83
C ASP A 33 -3.28 0.90 -8.81
N CYS A 34 -2.17 0.30 -9.21
CA CYS A 34 -1.01 0.07 -8.37
C CYS A 34 0.30 -0.03 -9.19
N ASP A 35 1.41 0.33 -8.55
CA ASP A 35 2.75 0.25 -9.15
C ASP A 35 3.75 -0.30 -8.12
N ASP A 36 4.54 -1.26 -8.57
CA ASP A 36 5.53 -1.95 -7.77
C ASP A 36 6.83 -1.14 -7.57
N ASP A 37 7.12 -0.16 -8.43
CA ASP A 37 8.41 0.56 -8.46
C ASP A 37 9.63 -0.39 -8.41
N GLY A 38 9.55 -1.51 -9.15
CA GLY A 38 10.59 -2.55 -9.20
C GLY A 38 10.47 -3.65 -8.14
N GLU A 39 9.58 -3.54 -7.16
CA GLU A 39 9.27 -4.59 -6.20
C GLU A 39 8.15 -5.52 -6.70
N THR A 40 8.46 -6.34 -7.71
CA THR A 40 7.45 -7.12 -8.44
C THR A 40 6.49 -7.90 -7.53
N GLY A 41 5.19 -7.67 -7.72
CA GLY A 41 4.08 -8.35 -7.05
C GLY A 41 3.76 -7.84 -5.65
N ALA A 42 4.31 -6.69 -5.23
CA ALA A 42 4.05 -6.12 -3.91
C ALA A 42 2.81 -5.22 -3.88
N SER A 43 2.71 -4.30 -4.83
CA SER A 43 1.64 -3.30 -4.94
C SER A 43 0.28 -3.95 -5.25
N SER A 44 0.25 -5.01 -6.05
CA SER A 44 -0.98 -5.78 -6.30
C SER A 44 -1.53 -6.45 -5.04
N ARG A 45 -0.64 -6.89 -4.13
CA ARG A 45 -1.05 -7.42 -2.81
C ARG A 45 -1.57 -6.31 -1.89
N MET A 46 -0.96 -5.12 -1.95
CA MET A 46 -1.47 -3.94 -1.24
C MET A 46 -2.86 -3.55 -1.76
N LEU A 47 -3.05 -3.52 -3.08
CA LEU A 47 -4.33 -3.21 -3.69
C LEU A 47 -5.39 -4.25 -3.29
N HIS A 48 -5.04 -5.53 -3.34
CA HIS A 48 -5.93 -6.60 -2.90
C HIS A 48 -6.31 -6.47 -1.42
N LEU A 49 -5.35 -6.13 -0.53
CA LEU A 49 -5.62 -5.84 0.88
C LEU A 49 -6.63 -4.68 1.04
N MET A 50 -6.45 -3.59 0.30
CA MET A 50 -7.36 -2.44 0.35
C MET A 50 -8.74 -2.80 -0.19
N ASP A 51 -8.81 -3.66 -1.19
CA ASP A 51 -10.06 -4.14 -1.79
C ASP A 51 -10.87 -5.01 -0.81
N ILE A 52 -10.26 -6.03 -0.22
CA ILE A 52 -10.93 -6.91 0.76
C ILE A 52 -11.36 -6.17 2.03
N ALA A 53 -10.67 -5.07 2.35
CA ALA A 53 -10.97 -4.23 3.49
C ALA A 53 -12.00 -3.12 3.18
N ASP A 54 -12.49 -3.05 1.95
CA ASP A 54 -13.39 -2.01 1.42
C ASP A 54 -12.89 -0.57 1.63
N VAL A 55 -11.58 -0.36 1.52
CA VAL A 55 -10.96 0.97 1.66
C VAL A 55 -11.15 1.77 0.37
N LYS A 56 -11.82 2.92 0.44
CA LYS A 56 -12.10 3.80 -0.71
C LYS A 56 -11.58 5.20 -0.46
N ASN A 57 -11.25 5.90 -1.54
CA ASN A 57 -10.73 7.27 -1.54
C ASN A 57 -9.40 7.40 -0.77
N VAL A 58 -8.52 6.41 -0.92
CA VAL A 58 -7.20 6.38 -0.29
C VAL A 58 -6.14 5.95 -1.30
N LEU A 59 -5.00 6.63 -1.26
CA LEU A 59 -3.73 6.23 -1.87
C LEU A 59 -2.78 5.84 -0.73
N VAL A 60 -2.22 4.64 -0.79
CA VAL A 60 -1.17 4.19 0.13
C VAL A 60 0.13 4.04 -0.64
N ILE A 61 1.22 4.57 -0.05
CA ILE A 61 2.57 4.42 -0.57
C ILE A 61 3.40 3.74 0.51
N VAL A 62 4.13 2.68 0.14
CA VAL A 62 5.06 1.99 1.04
C VAL A 62 6.47 2.18 0.48
N SER A 63 7.30 2.92 1.21
CA SER A 63 8.72 3.05 0.89
C SER A 63 9.50 1.90 1.52
N ARG A 64 10.33 1.22 0.73
CA ARG A 64 11.23 0.15 1.17
C ARG A 64 12.68 0.52 0.89
N TRP A 65 13.55 0.34 1.88
CA TRP A 65 15.00 0.46 1.75
C TRP A 65 15.64 -0.93 1.83
N PHE A 66 16.55 -1.23 0.90
CA PHE A 66 17.36 -2.45 0.95
C PHE A 66 18.38 -2.36 2.09
N GLY A 67 18.28 -3.28 3.05
CA GLY A 67 19.13 -3.30 4.25
C GLY A 67 20.37 -4.20 4.12
N GLY A 68 20.74 -4.64 2.92
CA GLY A 68 21.89 -5.54 2.70
C GLY A 68 21.57 -7.05 2.72
N ILE A 69 20.33 -7.44 3.05
CA ILE A 69 19.89 -8.84 3.10
C ILE A 69 18.64 -9.04 2.24
N LEU A 70 18.63 -10.12 1.45
CA LEU A 70 17.46 -10.53 0.67
C LEU A 70 16.43 -11.23 1.55
N LEU A 71 15.32 -10.55 1.81
CA LEU A 71 14.19 -11.08 2.60
C LEU A 71 13.31 -12.07 1.81
N HIS A 72 13.58 -12.31 0.53
CA HIS A 72 12.79 -13.20 -0.33
C HIS A 72 11.28 -12.95 -0.17
N ASN A 73 10.47 -14.00 0.05
CA ASN A 73 9.02 -13.86 0.16
C ASN A 73 8.56 -13.16 1.45
N ASP A 74 9.40 -13.08 2.49
CA ASP A 74 9.02 -12.45 3.75
C ASP A 74 8.89 -10.93 3.63
N ARG A 75 9.56 -10.30 2.66
CA ARG A 75 9.39 -8.86 2.38
C ARG A 75 7.93 -8.46 2.18
N PHE A 76 7.15 -9.32 1.52
CA PHE A 76 5.75 -9.05 1.24
C PHE A 76 4.89 -9.00 2.51
N LYS A 77 5.25 -9.77 3.56
CA LYS A 77 4.59 -9.70 4.87
C LYS A 77 4.81 -8.33 5.48
N HIS A 78 6.05 -7.82 5.45
CA HIS A 78 6.37 -6.48 5.98
C HIS A 78 5.65 -5.37 5.22
N ILE A 79 5.66 -5.43 3.89
CA ILE A 79 4.99 -4.46 3.01
C ILE A 79 3.48 -4.43 3.30
N ASN A 80 2.82 -5.59 3.28
CA ASN A 80 1.39 -5.67 3.54
C ASN A 80 1.05 -5.24 4.97
N ASN A 81 1.88 -5.59 5.95
CA ASN A 81 1.68 -5.13 7.33
C ASN A 81 1.82 -3.62 7.46
N ALA A 82 2.80 -3.00 6.81
CA ALA A 82 2.94 -1.54 6.80
C ALA A 82 1.72 -0.85 6.18
N CYS A 83 1.24 -1.35 5.03
CA CYS A 83 0.02 -0.87 4.38
C CYS A 83 -1.20 -1.03 5.31
N ARG A 84 -1.36 -2.19 5.94
CA ARG A 84 -2.45 -2.46 6.88
C ARG A 84 -2.41 -1.53 8.10
N MET A 85 -1.24 -1.32 8.69
CA MET A 85 -1.08 -0.53 9.90
C MET A 85 -1.48 0.93 9.68
N ILE A 86 -1.07 1.54 8.57
CA ILE A 86 -1.44 2.94 8.31
C ILE A 86 -2.95 3.09 8.11
N LEU A 87 -3.58 2.12 7.44
CA LEU A 87 -5.03 2.09 7.24
C LEU A 87 -5.80 1.91 8.56
N ILE A 88 -5.31 1.07 9.47
CA ILE A 88 -5.89 0.91 10.82
C ILE A 88 -5.71 2.20 11.64
N ASN A 89 -4.51 2.78 11.65
CA ASN A 89 -4.19 3.95 12.45
C ASN A 89 -5.02 5.17 12.06
N HIS A 90 -5.43 5.26 10.81
CA HIS A 90 -6.30 6.33 10.29
C HIS A 90 -7.79 5.92 10.20
N GLY A 91 -8.18 4.78 10.76
CA GLY A 91 -9.59 4.39 10.88
C GLY A 91 -10.24 3.82 9.61
N TYR A 92 -9.48 3.57 8.56
CA TYR A 92 -9.99 2.96 7.32
C TYR A 92 -10.25 1.46 7.45
N ILE A 93 -9.58 0.80 8.40
CA ILE A 93 -9.83 -0.61 8.73
C ILE A 93 -10.22 -0.69 10.21
N ASN A 94 -11.44 -1.17 10.46
CA ASN A 94 -11.90 -1.38 11.82
C ASN A 94 -11.17 -2.57 12.47
N LYS A 95 -10.59 -2.35 13.66
CA LYS A 95 -9.80 -3.36 14.40
C LYS A 95 -10.61 -4.62 14.71
N GLU A 96 -11.93 -4.49 14.86
CA GLU A 96 -12.83 -5.60 15.22
C GLU A 96 -13.04 -6.61 14.07
N LYS A 97 -12.92 -6.18 12.80
CA LYS A 97 -13.04 -7.08 11.64
C LYS A 97 -11.81 -8.00 11.46
N ILE A 98 -10.74 -7.76 12.22
CA ILE A 98 -9.44 -8.44 12.07
C ILE A 98 -9.34 -9.72 12.90
N GLN A 99 -10.05 -9.82 14.02
CA GLN A 99 -9.97 -10.97 14.95
C GLN A 99 -10.92 -12.13 14.60
N LYS A 100 -11.80 -11.97 13.61
CA LYS A 100 -12.82 -12.99 13.24
C LYS A 100 -12.42 -13.91 12.08
N ARG A 101 -11.14 -14.21 11.89
CA ARG A 101 -10.71 -15.26 10.95
C ARG A 101 -9.68 -16.17 11.58
#